data_AF-A0A7S3TN05-F1
#
_entry.id   AF-A0A7S3TN05-F1
#
_cell.length_a   1.000
_cell.length_b   1.000
_cell.length_c   1.000
_cell.angle_alpha   90.00
_cell.angle_beta   90.00
_cell.angle_gamma   90.00
#
_symmetry.space_group_name_H-M   'P 1'
#
loop_
_entity.id
_entity.type
_entity.pdbx_description
1 polymer ?
#
loop_
_entity_poly.entity_id
_entity_poly.type
_entity_poly.pdbx_seq_one_letter_code
_entity_poly.pdbx_strand_id
1 'polypeptide(L)'
;ALGNEGKELPMPLMGLPLVLFYAAHAAYSTGALTRARSFLLSYLNEAKALGPQQVLNMPDGWGGKKITAADRKASRFRNRACSNEALADGHTMLALIHERIDGPAAALEDAKEAAKLADLGGVDSQRLAARESLSKLLSVLGDAAGAEEQAAEVQCIQEEMQAKAAQKAQEEVKKVEEAQQDDADAEEDEALKIEADGCDGDSKGAVMDRNAMDKEGAAEDAPMARAEGAQ
;
A
#
# COMPACT_ATOMS: atom_id res chain seq x y z
N ALA A 1 2.75 -8.05 32.76
CA ALA A 1 4.14 -8.23 32.35
C ALA A 1 4.33 -7.51 31.02
N LEU A 2 5.20 -6.50 30.97
CA LEU A 2 5.58 -5.79 29.74
C LEU A 2 6.38 -6.77 28.88
N GLY A 3 5.88 -7.18 27.71
CA GLY A 3 6.49 -8.29 26.98
C GLY A 3 6.17 -8.38 25.49
N ASN A 4 5.88 -7.26 24.84
CA ASN A 4 5.70 -7.18 23.37
C ASN A 4 6.82 -6.36 22.72
N GLU A 5 8.04 -6.46 23.23
CA GLU A 5 9.21 -5.82 22.62
C GLU A 5 9.86 -6.84 21.68
N GLY A 6 9.76 -6.58 20.37
CA GLY A 6 10.44 -7.38 19.35
C GLY A 6 11.96 -7.36 19.54
N LYS A 7 12.64 -8.41 19.09
CA LYS A 7 14.10 -8.55 19.29
C LYS A 7 14.90 -7.66 18.33
N GLU A 8 15.99 -7.06 18.83
CA GLU A 8 16.96 -6.35 17.98
C GLU A 8 17.75 -7.33 17.08
N LEU A 9 17.99 -6.91 15.83
CA LEU A 9 18.66 -7.72 14.82
C LEU A 9 20.18 -7.48 14.79
N PRO A 10 21.01 -8.53 14.88
CA PRO A 10 22.45 -8.42 14.72
C PRO A 10 22.85 -8.27 13.23
N MET A 11 23.95 -7.58 12.97
CA MET A 11 24.59 -7.54 11.64
C MET A 11 25.37 -8.85 11.38
N PRO A 12 25.48 -9.37 10.14
CA PRO A 12 25.04 -8.78 8.86
C PRO A 12 23.56 -8.99 8.54
N LEU A 13 23.02 -8.16 7.66
CA LEU A 13 21.60 -8.12 7.26
C LEU A 13 21.09 -9.38 6.52
N MET A 14 21.97 -10.35 6.26
CA MET A 14 21.64 -11.68 5.75
C MET A 14 21.06 -12.47 6.92
N GLY A 15 19.76 -12.34 7.13
CA GLY A 15 19.06 -12.67 8.39
C GLY A 15 18.08 -11.57 8.82
N LEU A 16 17.91 -10.51 8.01
CA LEU A 16 16.73 -9.68 8.07
C LEU A 16 15.59 -10.41 7.34
N PRO A 17 14.40 -10.53 7.95
CA PRO A 17 13.19 -11.01 7.29
C PRO A 17 12.93 -10.33 5.93
N LEU A 18 13.25 -9.03 5.84
CA LEU A 18 13.14 -8.25 4.61
C LEU A 18 13.94 -8.84 3.42
N VAL A 19 15.18 -9.27 3.66
CA VAL A 19 16.03 -9.80 2.59
C VAL A 19 15.50 -11.15 2.11
N LEU A 20 15.08 -12.01 3.05
CA LEU A 20 14.49 -13.31 2.73
C LEU A 20 13.16 -13.15 2.01
N PHE A 21 12.32 -12.21 2.42
CA PHE A 21 11.05 -11.89 1.77
C PHE A 21 11.26 -11.51 0.30
N TYR A 22 12.16 -10.56 0.00
CA TYR A 22 12.43 -10.17 -1.39
C TYR A 22 13.18 -11.23 -2.19
N ALA A 23 14.09 -12.00 -1.55
CA ALA A 23 14.77 -13.11 -2.21
C ALA A 23 13.79 -14.22 -2.62
N ALA A 24 12.79 -14.50 -1.77
CA ALA A 24 11.69 -15.40 -2.11
C ALA A 24 10.91 -14.90 -3.34
N HIS A 25 10.48 -13.64 -3.33
CA HIS A 25 9.75 -13.03 -4.45
C HIS A 25 10.55 -13.11 -5.75
N ALA A 26 11.84 -12.75 -5.73
CA ALA A 26 12.69 -12.84 -6.90
C ALA A 26 12.86 -14.28 -7.40
N ALA A 27 13.03 -15.25 -6.49
CA ALA A 27 13.13 -16.66 -6.85
C ALA A 27 11.83 -17.20 -7.46
N TYR A 28 10.67 -16.78 -6.95
CA TYR A 28 9.38 -17.20 -7.50
C TYR A 28 9.10 -16.59 -8.87
N SER A 29 9.38 -15.30 -9.05
CA SER A 29 9.21 -14.62 -10.34
C SER A 29 10.10 -15.20 -11.45
N THR A 30 11.23 -15.82 -11.07
CA THR A 30 12.13 -16.52 -12.01
C THR A 30 11.83 -18.02 -12.14
N GLY A 31 10.77 -18.52 -11.50
CA GLY A 31 10.36 -19.93 -11.58
C GLY A 31 11.18 -20.89 -10.72
N ALA A 32 12.12 -20.40 -9.91
CA ALA A 32 12.93 -21.20 -9.00
C ALA A 32 12.15 -21.58 -7.72
N LEU A 33 11.06 -22.34 -7.88
CA LEU A 33 10.07 -22.59 -6.81
C LEU A 33 10.65 -23.26 -5.56
N THR A 34 11.55 -24.23 -5.70
CA THR A 34 12.22 -24.86 -4.55
C THR A 34 13.05 -23.85 -3.74
N ARG A 35 13.71 -22.91 -4.43
CA ARG A 35 14.50 -21.86 -3.78
C ARG A 35 13.59 -20.82 -3.12
N ALA A 36 12.50 -20.44 -3.79
CA ALA A 36 11.48 -19.55 -3.23
C ALA A 36 10.88 -20.14 -1.95
N ARG A 37 10.53 -21.44 -1.96
CA ARG A 37 10.04 -22.17 -0.77
C ARG A 37 11.03 -22.10 0.38
N SER A 38 12.32 -22.37 0.11
CA SER A 38 13.36 -22.32 1.14
C SER A 38 13.47 -20.93 1.76
N PHE A 39 13.46 -19.87 0.94
CA PHE A 39 13.54 -18.50 1.46
C PHE A 39 12.29 -18.09 2.25
N LEU A 40 11.09 -18.49 1.82
CA LEU A 40 9.84 -18.23 2.55
C LEU A 40 9.81 -18.92 3.91
N LEU A 41 10.20 -20.19 3.98
CA LEU A 41 10.26 -20.91 5.24
C LEU A 41 11.25 -20.25 6.21
N SER A 42 12.42 -19.84 5.72
CA SER A 42 13.38 -19.08 6.53
C SER A 42 12.80 -17.73 6.97
N TYR A 43 12.15 -17.00 6.07
CA TYR A 43 11.52 -15.72 6.34
C TYR A 43 10.46 -15.83 7.46
N LEU A 44 9.52 -16.75 7.32
CA LEU A 44 8.42 -16.94 8.27
C LEU A 44 8.95 -17.37 9.65
N ASN A 45 9.96 -18.26 9.67
CA ASN A 45 10.61 -18.67 10.91
C ASN A 45 11.32 -17.51 11.61
N GLU A 46 12.07 -16.69 10.87
CA GLU A 46 12.76 -15.52 11.42
C GLU A 46 11.78 -14.45 11.89
N ALA A 47 10.78 -14.11 11.08
CA ALA A 47 9.78 -13.11 11.43
C ALA A 47 8.99 -13.52 12.69
N LYS A 48 8.63 -14.80 12.81
CA LYS A 48 8.01 -15.35 14.03
C LYS A 48 8.96 -15.29 15.24
N ALA A 49 10.25 -15.60 15.06
CA ALA A 49 11.23 -15.58 16.14
C ALA A 49 11.54 -14.16 16.66
N LEU A 50 11.42 -13.16 15.79
CA LEU A 50 11.63 -11.75 16.09
C LEU A 50 10.40 -11.10 16.71
N GLY A 51 9.21 -11.55 16.32
CA GLY A 51 7.93 -10.99 16.74
C GLY A 51 7.68 -9.59 16.17
N PRO A 52 6.58 -8.94 16.59
CA PRO A 52 6.20 -7.61 16.12
C PRO A 52 7.33 -6.59 16.33
N GLN A 53 7.71 -5.90 15.26
CA GLN A 53 8.80 -4.93 15.28
C GLN A 53 8.23 -3.51 15.44
N GLN A 54 8.81 -2.70 16.33
CA GLN A 54 8.39 -1.30 16.48
C GLN A 54 9.04 -0.38 15.45
N VAL A 55 8.34 0.69 15.10
CA VAL A 55 8.91 1.78 14.28
C VAL A 55 9.66 2.74 15.18
N LEU A 56 10.94 2.98 14.88
CA LEU A 56 11.73 4.01 15.54
C LEU A 56 11.21 5.41 15.16
N ASN A 57 10.35 5.97 16.01
CA ASN A 57 9.80 7.34 15.88
C ASN A 57 10.57 8.38 16.73
N MET A 58 11.88 8.20 16.92
CA MET A 58 12.67 9.11 17.78
C MET A 58 13.08 10.42 17.08
N PRO A 59 13.29 11.51 17.85
CA PRO A 59 13.93 12.74 17.37
C PRO A 59 15.35 12.48 16.81
N ASP A 60 15.93 13.45 16.09
CA ASP A 60 17.19 13.32 15.34
C ASP A 60 18.44 12.94 16.17
N GLY A 61 18.31 12.90 17.48
CA GLY A 61 19.29 12.28 18.37
C GLY A 61 18.80 12.22 19.82
N TRP A 62 19.46 11.38 20.60
CA TRP A 62 19.33 11.32 22.06
C TRP A 62 20.70 10.99 22.66
N GLY A 63 21.11 11.71 23.71
CA GLY A 63 22.36 11.44 24.43
C GLY A 63 23.64 11.50 23.57
N GLY A 64 23.69 12.38 22.57
CA GLY A 64 24.87 12.56 21.70
C GLY A 64 24.99 11.58 20.53
N LYS A 65 24.07 10.61 20.40
CA LYS A 65 23.97 9.76 19.19
C LYS A 65 23.03 10.40 18.19
N LYS A 66 23.51 10.63 16.96
CA LYS A 66 22.70 11.13 15.84
C LYS A 66 22.00 9.95 15.17
N ILE A 67 20.67 10.01 15.06
CA ILE A 67 19.88 9.02 14.35
C ILE A 67 19.68 9.54 12.93
N THR A 68 20.12 8.77 11.95
CA THR A 68 20.04 9.20 10.56
C THR A 68 18.67 8.88 9.97
N ALA A 69 18.34 9.55 8.85
CA ALA A 69 17.16 9.19 8.07
C ALA A 69 17.23 7.74 7.55
N ALA A 70 18.43 7.21 7.30
CA ALA A 70 18.64 5.83 6.89
C ALA A 70 18.23 4.84 8.00
N ASP A 71 18.56 5.14 9.26
CA ASP A 71 18.18 4.31 10.41
C ASP A 71 16.67 4.25 10.61
N ARG A 72 15.99 5.40 10.48
CA ARG A 72 14.52 5.47 10.53
C ARG A 72 13.88 4.69 9.39
N LYS A 73 14.43 4.81 8.17
CA LYS A 73 13.97 4.07 7.00
C LYS A 73 14.15 2.56 7.18
N ALA A 74 15.31 2.12 7.67
CA ALA A 74 15.56 0.71 7.99
C ALA A 74 14.59 0.20 9.04
N SER A 75 14.29 0.98 10.09
CA SER A 75 13.30 0.60 11.10
C SER A 75 11.89 0.41 10.54
N ARG A 76 11.46 1.30 9.65
CA ARG A 76 10.16 1.18 8.96
C ARG A 76 10.10 -0.07 8.08
N PHE A 77 11.18 -0.37 7.36
CA PHE A 77 11.24 -1.60 6.57
C PHE A 77 11.20 -2.87 7.42
N ARG A 78 11.88 -2.88 8.58
CA ARG A 78 11.80 -4.00 9.53
C ARG A 78 10.37 -4.20 10.04
N ASN A 79 9.71 -3.12 10.44
CA ASN A 79 8.30 -3.15 10.84
C ASN A 79 7.41 -3.70 9.73
N ARG A 80 7.58 -3.22 8.50
CA ARG A 80 6.80 -3.71 7.35
C ARG A 80 7.05 -5.20 7.06
N ALA A 81 8.29 -5.65 7.10
CA ALA A 81 8.63 -7.06 6.85
C ALA A 81 8.15 -8.02 7.94
N CYS A 82 7.70 -7.50 9.09
CA CYS A 82 7.15 -8.31 10.18
C CYS A 82 5.68 -7.97 10.46
N SER A 83 5.01 -7.24 9.55
CA SER A 83 3.59 -6.93 9.69
C SER A 83 2.74 -8.17 9.39
N ASN A 84 1.52 -8.21 9.92
CA ASN A 84 0.57 -9.28 9.61
C ASN A 84 0.28 -9.35 8.11
N GLU A 85 0.23 -8.20 7.43
CA GLU A 85 0.09 -8.08 5.97
C GLU A 85 1.23 -8.82 5.24
N ALA A 86 2.49 -8.57 5.61
CA ALA A 86 3.64 -9.21 4.98
C ALA A 86 3.77 -10.70 5.34
N LEU A 87 3.31 -11.10 6.53
CA LEU A 87 3.24 -12.50 6.92
C LEU A 87 2.14 -13.24 6.13
N ALA A 88 0.98 -12.61 5.93
CA ALA A 88 -0.11 -13.15 5.13
C ALA A 88 0.33 -13.34 3.66
N ASP A 89 1.05 -12.37 3.09
CA ASP A 89 1.66 -12.51 1.75
C ASP A 89 2.64 -13.68 1.69
N GLY A 90 3.49 -13.82 2.71
CA GLY A 90 4.45 -14.92 2.81
C GLY A 90 3.77 -16.29 2.81
N HIS A 91 2.72 -16.46 3.62
CA HIS A 91 1.94 -17.71 3.66
C HIS A 91 1.15 -17.94 2.37
N THR A 92 0.55 -16.90 1.77
CA THR A 92 -0.16 -17.01 0.48
C THR A 92 0.78 -17.53 -0.61
N MET A 93 1.97 -16.95 -0.68
CA MET A 93 2.99 -17.35 -1.64
C MET A 93 3.49 -18.78 -1.38
N LEU A 94 3.62 -19.18 -0.12
CA LEU A 94 4.03 -20.54 0.25
C LEU A 94 2.95 -21.56 -0.12
N ALA A 95 1.67 -21.24 0.13
CA ALA A 95 0.52 -22.05 -0.29
C ALA A 95 0.52 -22.27 -1.81
N LEU A 96 0.71 -21.21 -2.61
CA LEU A 96 0.80 -21.32 -4.07
C LEU A 96 1.95 -22.22 -4.53
N ILE A 97 3.09 -22.19 -3.83
CA ILE A 97 4.22 -23.05 -4.15
C ILE A 97 3.93 -24.50 -3.77
N HIS A 98 3.35 -24.75 -2.59
CA HIS A 98 2.97 -26.10 -2.17
C HIS A 98 1.90 -26.69 -3.08
N GLU A 99 0.90 -25.91 -3.48
CA GLU A 99 -0.14 -26.37 -4.40
C GLU A 99 0.46 -26.86 -5.73
N ARG A 100 1.45 -26.12 -6.26
CA ARG A 100 2.11 -26.45 -7.52
C ARG A 100 3.05 -27.64 -7.43
N ILE A 101 3.76 -27.82 -6.32
CA ILE A 101 4.79 -28.86 -6.17
C ILE A 101 4.21 -30.14 -5.56
N ASP A 102 3.48 -29.98 -4.46
CA ASP A 102 3.06 -31.05 -3.56
C ASP A 102 1.53 -31.30 -3.60
N GLY A 103 0.77 -30.40 -4.24
CA GLY A 103 -0.67 -30.50 -4.43
C GLY A 103 -1.50 -29.71 -3.40
N PRO A 104 -2.84 -29.68 -3.57
CA PRO A 104 -3.74 -28.81 -2.80
C PRO A 104 -3.75 -29.12 -1.30
N ALA A 105 -3.53 -30.37 -0.91
CA ALA A 105 -3.52 -30.76 0.50
C ALA A 105 -2.33 -30.14 1.26
N ALA A 106 -1.17 -29.97 0.60
CA ALA A 106 0.00 -29.36 1.19
C ALA A 106 -0.18 -27.84 1.38
N ALA A 107 -0.93 -27.19 0.50
CA ALA A 107 -1.19 -25.75 0.55
C ALA A 107 -2.18 -25.31 1.63
N LEU A 108 -2.97 -26.24 2.19
CA LEU A 108 -4.12 -25.91 3.02
C LEU A 108 -3.75 -25.16 4.29
N GLU A 109 -2.73 -25.61 5.01
CA GLU A 109 -2.36 -24.99 6.29
C GLU A 109 -1.79 -23.57 6.09
N ASP A 110 -1.01 -23.36 5.03
CA ASP A 110 -0.52 -22.03 4.67
C ASP A 110 -1.65 -21.11 4.19
N ALA A 111 -2.63 -21.63 3.45
CA ALA A 111 -3.80 -20.85 3.04
C ALA A 111 -4.66 -20.42 4.24
N LYS A 112 -4.83 -21.29 5.24
CA LYS A 112 -5.53 -20.95 6.49
C LYS A 112 -4.78 -19.89 7.30
N GLU A 113 -3.47 -20.02 7.45
CA GLU A 113 -2.69 -19.04 8.21
C GLU A 113 -2.65 -17.68 7.48
N ALA A 114 -2.58 -17.67 6.15
CA ALA A 114 -2.71 -16.44 5.36
C ALA A 114 -4.05 -15.74 5.61
N ALA A 115 -5.17 -16.45 5.54
CA ALA A 115 -6.50 -15.90 5.79
C ALA A 115 -6.62 -15.32 7.21
N LYS A 116 -6.17 -16.08 8.22
CA LYS A 116 -6.15 -15.65 9.62
C LYS A 116 -5.32 -14.39 9.85
N LEU A 117 -4.15 -14.29 9.22
CA LEU A 117 -3.30 -13.10 9.32
C LEU A 117 -3.92 -11.88 8.62
N ALA A 118 -4.59 -12.10 7.48
CA ALA A 118 -5.30 -11.05 6.78
C ALA A 118 -6.51 -10.50 7.58
N ASP A 119 -7.17 -11.32 8.41
CA ASP A 119 -8.24 -10.85 9.30
C ASP A 119 -7.76 -9.90 10.40
N LEU A 120 -6.47 -9.94 10.76
CA LEU A 120 -5.87 -9.00 11.70
C LEU A 120 -5.62 -7.62 11.05
N GLY A 121 -5.76 -7.53 9.73
CA GLY A 121 -5.71 -6.29 8.97
C GLY A 121 -7.07 -5.59 8.86
N GLY A 122 -7.15 -4.63 7.94
CA GLY A 122 -8.41 -4.01 7.58
C GLY A 122 -9.25 -4.90 6.64
N VAL A 123 -10.47 -4.46 6.36
CA VAL A 123 -11.24 -5.04 5.25
C VAL A 123 -10.74 -4.41 3.95
N ASP A 124 -10.02 -5.22 3.17
CA ASP A 124 -9.37 -4.84 1.93
C ASP A 124 -9.36 -6.00 0.91
N SER A 125 -8.74 -5.73 -0.24
CA SER A 125 -8.59 -6.71 -1.32
C SER A 125 -7.72 -7.91 -0.96
N GLN A 126 -6.76 -7.77 -0.04
CA GLN A 126 -5.89 -8.86 0.36
C GLN A 126 -6.67 -9.88 1.20
N ARG A 127 -7.46 -9.40 2.16
CA ARG A 127 -8.37 -10.24 2.95
C ARG A 127 -9.38 -10.95 2.06
N LEU A 128 -9.97 -10.25 1.10
CA LEU A 128 -10.88 -10.85 0.11
C LEU A 128 -10.20 -11.99 -0.67
N ALA A 129 -9.03 -11.71 -1.26
CA ALA A 129 -8.30 -12.68 -2.07
C ALA A 129 -7.86 -13.92 -1.28
N ALA A 130 -7.49 -13.75 -0.01
CA ALA A 130 -7.13 -14.86 0.88
C ALA A 130 -8.33 -15.79 1.11
N ARG A 131 -9.52 -15.23 1.37
CA ARG A 131 -10.76 -15.99 1.60
C ARG A 131 -11.26 -16.68 0.33
N GLU A 132 -11.21 -16.01 -0.82
CA GLU A 132 -11.53 -16.64 -2.11
C GLU A 132 -10.60 -17.82 -2.42
N SER A 133 -9.31 -17.66 -2.17
CA SER A 133 -8.31 -18.71 -2.43
C SER A 133 -8.54 -19.90 -1.50
N LEU A 134 -8.81 -19.66 -0.22
CA LEU A 134 -9.11 -20.71 0.75
C LEU A 134 -10.42 -21.45 0.41
N SER A 135 -11.49 -20.73 0.03
CA SER A 135 -12.76 -21.34 -0.40
C SER A 135 -12.57 -22.28 -1.61
N LYS A 136 -11.81 -21.83 -2.62
CA LYS A 136 -11.49 -22.63 -3.81
C LYS A 136 -10.69 -23.88 -3.43
N LEU A 137 -9.68 -23.73 -2.55
CA LEU A 137 -8.85 -24.84 -2.12
C LEU A 137 -9.65 -25.90 -1.35
N LEU A 138 -10.51 -25.47 -0.42
CA LEU A 138 -11.41 -26.35 0.33
C LEU A 138 -12.37 -27.11 -0.59
N SER A 139 -12.90 -26.43 -1.60
CA SER A 139 -13.76 -27.06 -2.63
C SER A 139 -13.02 -28.16 -3.38
N VAL A 140 -11.79 -27.91 -3.80
CA VAL A 140 -10.94 -28.90 -4.50
C VAL A 140 -10.63 -30.10 -3.61
N LEU A 141 -10.48 -29.88 -2.30
CA LEU A 141 -10.24 -30.94 -1.31
C LEU A 141 -11.50 -31.70 -0.90
N GLY A 142 -12.68 -31.31 -1.40
CA GLY A 142 -13.95 -31.94 -1.08
C GLY A 142 -14.56 -31.52 0.26
N ASP A 143 -14.05 -30.46 0.89
CA ASP A 143 -14.63 -29.87 2.10
C ASP A 143 -15.67 -28.81 1.73
N ALA A 144 -16.87 -29.26 1.38
CA ALA A 144 -17.97 -28.38 0.96
C ALA A 144 -18.43 -27.43 2.08
N ALA A 145 -18.48 -27.91 3.32
CA ALA A 145 -18.92 -27.09 4.45
C ALA A 145 -17.94 -25.94 4.74
N GLY A 146 -16.64 -26.24 4.76
CA GLY A 146 -15.62 -25.20 4.89
C GLY A 146 -15.62 -24.24 3.70
N ALA A 147 -15.78 -24.75 2.47
CA ALA A 147 -15.84 -23.90 1.29
C ALA A 147 -17.02 -22.91 1.31
N GLU A 148 -18.20 -23.36 1.76
CA GLU A 148 -19.40 -22.54 1.93
C GLU A 148 -19.23 -21.48 3.01
N GLU A 149 -18.61 -21.83 4.15
CA GLU A 149 -18.29 -20.86 5.22
C GLU A 149 -17.39 -19.75 4.69
N GLN A 150 -16.32 -20.11 3.97
CA GLN A 150 -15.42 -19.12 3.38
C GLN A 150 -16.11 -18.28 2.28
N ALA A 151 -17.02 -18.87 1.51
CA ALA A 151 -17.78 -18.15 0.49
C ALA A 151 -18.75 -17.13 1.11
N ALA A 152 -19.35 -17.45 2.26
CA ALA A 152 -20.18 -16.51 3.00
C ALA A 152 -19.33 -15.33 3.53
N GLU A 153 -18.14 -15.59 4.05
CA GLU A 153 -17.21 -14.53 4.47
C GLU A 153 -16.77 -13.65 3.30
N VAL A 154 -16.53 -14.23 2.11
CA VAL A 154 -16.24 -13.48 0.88
C VAL A 154 -17.37 -12.50 0.56
N GLN A 155 -18.63 -12.93 0.64
CA GLN A 155 -19.78 -12.05 0.41
C GLN A 155 -19.84 -10.91 1.43
N CYS A 156 -19.67 -11.21 2.72
CA CYS A 156 -19.63 -10.19 3.78
C CYS A 156 -18.53 -9.15 3.54
N ILE A 157 -17.33 -9.59 3.16
CA ILE A 157 -16.20 -8.70 2.86
C ILE A 157 -16.52 -7.81 1.65
N GLN A 158 -17.10 -8.36 0.58
CA GLN A 158 -17.48 -7.60 -0.61
C GLN A 158 -18.51 -6.52 -0.29
N GLU A 159 -19.54 -6.84 0.51
CA GLU A 159 -20.56 -5.89 0.95
C GLU A 159 -19.95 -4.76 1.79
N GLU A 160 -19.06 -5.08 2.73
CA GLU A 160 -18.39 -4.06 3.54
C GLU A 160 -17.46 -3.16 2.70
N MET A 161 -16.72 -3.73 1.74
CA MET A 161 -15.91 -2.94 0.81
C MET A 161 -16.76 -1.99 -0.04
N GLN A 162 -17.91 -2.45 -0.54
CA GLN A 162 -18.86 -1.61 -1.28
C GLN A 162 -19.44 -0.50 -0.40
N ALA A 163 -19.82 -0.82 0.85
CA ALA A 163 -20.32 0.16 1.80
C ALA A 163 -19.26 1.25 2.10
N LYS A 164 -18.00 0.85 2.31
CA LYS A 164 -16.88 1.79 2.50
C LYS A 164 -16.63 2.67 1.27
N ALA A 165 -16.72 2.10 0.07
CA ALA A 165 -16.59 2.87 -1.17
C ALA A 165 -17.73 3.88 -1.33
N ALA A 166 -18.97 3.49 -1.02
CA ALA A 166 -20.13 4.38 -1.06
C ALA A 166 -20.03 5.51 -0.02
N GLN A 167 -19.61 5.21 1.20
CA GLN A 167 -19.37 6.21 2.24
C GLN A 167 -18.30 7.22 1.81
N LYS A 168 -17.17 6.72 1.28
CA LYS A 168 -16.10 7.60 0.80
C LYS A 168 -16.56 8.50 -0.35
N ALA A 169 -17.35 7.99 -1.29
CA ALA A 169 -17.92 8.79 -2.37
C ALA A 169 -18.87 9.87 -1.83
N GLN A 170 -19.70 9.56 -0.82
CA GLN A 170 -20.57 10.54 -0.18
C GLN A 170 -19.78 11.62 0.58
N GLU A 171 -18.70 11.24 1.26
CA GLU A 171 -17.81 12.18 1.93
C GLU A 171 -17.06 13.08 0.94
N GLU A 172 -16.62 12.55 -0.20
CA GLU A 172 -16.00 13.36 -1.25
C GLU A 172 -16.98 14.34 -1.87
N VAL A 173 -18.24 13.94 -2.12
CA VAL A 173 -19.30 14.86 -2.58
C VAL A 173 -19.55 15.96 -1.55
N LYS A 174 -19.71 15.61 -0.27
CA LYS A 174 -19.90 16.62 0.79
C LYS A 174 -18.73 17.58 0.91
N LYS A 175 -17.48 17.09 0.81
CA LYS A 175 -16.29 17.97 0.84
C LYS A 175 -16.25 18.93 -0.34
N VAL A 176 -16.70 18.50 -1.52
CA VAL A 176 -16.79 19.36 -2.70
C VAL A 176 -17.92 20.38 -2.53
N GLU A 177 -19.07 19.97 -2.00
CA GLU A 177 -20.20 20.88 -1.70
C GLU A 177 -19.81 21.93 -0.65
N GLU A 178 -19.18 21.52 0.47
CA GLU A 178 -18.69 22.44 1.51
C GLU A 178 -17.62 23.40 0.97
N ALA A 179 -16.69 22.91 0.14
CA ALA A 179 -15.68 23.78 -0.48
C ALA A 179 -16.26 24.78 -1.49
N GLN A 180 -17.29 24.40 -2.24
CA GLN A 180 -18.00 25.31 -3.15
C GLN A 180 -18.86 26.33 -2.40
N GLN A 181 -19.33 25.98 -1.21
CA GLN A 181 -20.09 26.89 -0.35
C GLN A 181 -19.17 27.90 0.34
N ASP A 182 -17.99 27.47 0.80
CA ASP A 182 -16.95 28.36 1.34
C ASP A 182 -16.41 29.34 0.28
N ASP A 183 -16.28 28.92 -0.99
CA ASP A 183 -15.89 29.80 -2.10
C ASP A 183 -17.01 30.80 -2.48
N ALA A 184 -18.28 30.38 -2.42
CA ALA A 184 -19.43 31.25 -2.69
C ALA A 184 -19.65 32.30 -1.58
N ASP A 185 -19.48 31.91 -0.31
CA ASP A 185 -19.57 32.81 0.83
C ASP A 185 -18.40 33.84 0.85
N ALA A 186 -17.25 33.49 0.27
CA ALA A 186 -16.13 34.42 0.09
C ALA A 186 -16.37 35.46 -1.03
N GLU A 187 -17.06 35.09 -2.11
CA GLU A 187 -17.44 36.02 -3.19
C GLU A 187 -18.59 36.96 -2.77
N GLU A 188 -19.53 36.52 -1.94
CA GLU A 188 -20.62 37.37 -1.41
C GLU A 188 -20.10 38.46 -0.45
N ASP A 189 -19.06 38.15 0.34
CA ASP A 189 -18.41 39.09 1.27
C ASP A 189 -17.50 40.12 0.56
N GLU A 190 -17.10 39.86 -0.69
CA GLU A 190 -16.39 40.80 -1.56
C GLU A 190 -17.38 41.71 -2.33
N ALA A 191 -18.55 41.19 -2.74
CA ALA A 191 -19.62 41.98 -3.37
C ALA A 191 -20.25 43.00 -2.39
N LEU A 192 -20.44 42.62 -1.12
CA LEU A 192 -20.96 43.52 -0.08
C LEU A 192 -20.00 44.66 0.30
N LYS A 193 -18.69 44.54 0.02
CA LYS A 193 -17.71 45.62 0.22
C LYS A 193 -17.72 46.64 -0.92
N ILE A 194 -18.12 46.27 -2.13
CA ILE A 194 -18.20 47.19 -3.28
C ILE A 194 -19.47 48.05 -3.21
N GLU A 195 -20.56 47.56 -2.62
CA GLU A 195 -21.80 48.35 -2.47
C GLU A 195 -21.82 49.29 -1.25
N ALA A 196 -20.86 49.16 -0.32
CA ALA A 196 -20.76 50.04 0.85
C ALA A 196 -19.94 51.34 0.62
N ASP A 197 -19.20 51.44 -0.48
CA ASP A 197 -18.32 52.60 -0.78
C ASP A 197 -18.77 53.40 -2.02
N GLY A 198 -20.03 53.26 -2.41
CA GLY A 198 -20.66 53.98 -3.52
C GLY A 198 -21.23 55.35 -3.13
N CYS A 199 -20.47 56.21 -2.44
CA CYS A 199 -20.79 57.64 -2.42
C CYS A 199 -19.51 58.50 -2.32
N ASP A 200 -19.42 59.43 -3.27
CA ASP A 200 -18.52 60.58 -3.38
C ASP A 200 -17.14 60.41 -4.05
N GLY A 201 -16.93 61.21 -5.11
CA GLY A 201 -15.64 61.91 -5.27
C GLY A 201 -14.83 61.65 -6.55
N ASP A 202 -15.31 62.21 -7.66
CA ASP A 202 -14.55 63.03 -8.63
C ASP A 202 -13.03 62.83 -8.91
N SER A 203 -12.71 62.88 -10.22
CA SER A 203 -11.53 63.53 -10.84
C SER A 203 -10.16 62.82 -11.05
N LYS A 204 -9.90 62.56 -12.35
CA LYS A 204 -8.68 62.85 -13.16
C LYS A 204 -7.35 62.09 -12.95
N GLY A 205 -6.87 61.53 -14.08
CA GLY A 205 -5.44 61.39 -14.45
C GLY A 205 -5.07 59.99 -14.92
N ALA A 206 -5.14 59.68 -16.23
CA ALA A 206 -3.99 59.48 -17.14
C ALA A 206 -2.90 58.53 -16.57
N VAL A 207 -2.55 57.41 -17.22
CA VAL A 207 -1.75 57.34 -18.46
C VAL A 207 -1.89 55.94 -19.11
N MET A 208 -1.91 55.94 -20.45
CA MET A 208 -1.86 54.75 -21.33
C MET A 208 -0.52 54.01 -21.25
N ASP A 209 -0.50 52.70 -21.50
CA ASP A 209 0.11 52.21 -22.75
C ASP A 209 -0.32 50.79 -23.13
N ARG A 210 -0.44 50.57 -24.44
CA ARG A 210 -0.94 49.38 -25.11
C ARG A 210 0.20 48.56 -25.71
N ASN A 211 -0.07 47.25 -25.83
CA ASN A 211 0.32 46.36 -26.92
C ASN A 211 1.79 45.90 -27.06
N ALA A 212 1.99 44.57 -27.07
CA ALA A 212 2.13 43.75 -28.30
C ALA A 212 3.15 42.60 -28.15
N MET A 213 2.78 41.43 -28.69
CA MET A 213 3.63 40.47 -29.42
C MET A 213 4.65 39.65 -28.58
N ASP A 214 4.83 38.33 -28.73
CA ASP A 214 4.72 37.48 -29.92
C ASP A 214 4.33 36.02 -29.60
N LYS A 215 3.69 35.40 -30.60
CA LYS A 215 3.46 33.98 -30.82
C LYS A 215 4.59 33.40 -31.69
N GLU A 216 4.53 32.07 -31.89
CA GLU A 216 5.30 31.21 -32.83
C GLU A 216 6.53 30.58 -32.17
N GLY A 217 6.67 29.25 -32.06
CA GLY A 217 6.59 28.17 -33.07
C GLY A 217 7.98 27.47 -33.02
N ALA A 218 8.26 26.20 -33.28
CA ALA A 218 7.62 25.01 -33.83
C ALA A 218 8.50 23.82 -33.32
N ALA A 219 7.97 22.63 -33.01
CA ALA A 219 7.87 21.43 -33.87
C ALA A 219 9.18 20.90 -34.50
N GLU A 220 9.25 19.56 -34.55
CA GLU A 220 10.15 18.68 -35.33
C GLU A 220 11.55 18.45 -34.70
N ASP A 221 12.13 17.25 -34.63
CA ASP A 221 11.88 16.01 -35.36
C ASP A 221 12.60 14.84 -34.65
N ALA A 222 12.04 13.63 -34.73
CA ALA A 222 12.77 12.39 -34.48
C ALA A 222 13.50 11.97 -35.77
N PRO A 223 14.58 11.16 -35.69
CA PRO A 223 14.40 9.82 -36.23
C PRO A 223 15.16 8.70 -35.50
N MET A 224 14.67 7.49 -35.77
CA MET A 224 15.18 6.18 -35.38
C MET A 224 16.61 5.87 -35.84
N ALA A 225 17.31 5.03 -35.07
CA ALA A 225 18.24 4.06 -35.62
C ALA A 225 18.27 2.77 -34.78
N ARG A 226 17.74 1.69 -35.35
CA ARG A 226 18.11 0.30 -35.04
C ARG A 226 19.57 0.07 -35.44
N ALA A 227 20.28 -0.76 -34.68
CA ALA A 227 21.38 -1.54 -35.21
C ALA A 227 21.40 -2.92 -34.52
N GLU A 228 20.95 -3.93 -35.26
CA GLU A 228 21.32 -5.33 -35.04
C GLU A 228 22.66 -5.60 -35.73
N GLY A 229 23.52 -6.39 -35.09
CA GLY A 229 24.32 -7.43 -35.77
C GLY A 229 25.81 -7.17 -36.02
N ALA A 230 26.63 -7.96 -35.30
CA ALA A 230 27.66 -8.89 -35.80
C ALA A 230 29.08 -8.70 -35.22
N GLN A 231 29.46 -9.60 -34.28
CA GLN A 231 30.43 -10.68 -34.48
C GLN A 231 30.50 -11.59 -33.24
#